data_AF-A0A094E1Q1-F1
#
_entry.id   AF-A0A094E1Q1-F1
#
_cell.length_a   1.000
_cell.length_b   1.000
_cell.length_c   1.000
_cell.angle_alpha   90.00
_cell.angle_beta   90.00
_cell.angle_gamma   90.00
#
_symmetry.space_group_name_H-M   'P 1'
#
loop_
_entity.id
_entity.type
_entity.pdbx_description
1 polymer ?
#
loop_
_entity_poly.entity_id
_entity_poly.type
_entity_poly.pdbx_seq_one_letter_code
_entity_poly.pdbx_strand_id
1 'polypeptide(L)'
;MAGQGSVFHQRSISHEIQDIIREKLSNVAPGNSLEDLKAVIERLSAVTTTFESVLADVIAQDQEPPLKSNASPIVKEMKNVLEWTELLNTKADTTSSEPEYLFRAYKYTGTETGRPTFTPEIDVPFSLGHRSTIPVDEFIRDLAGHLSKTRMETETYFVSMSPMLEWTLHKAGQIRGKNKNTKVGLAIFDVTKLRNNSDTTIFRVWDVLEFLIQKSKEYMIPQDVSRWAKNCNEYVSVGKIPDNGLVRWVKWEELYPSPVTVISSTFVWSYTIKVFRDKVVQQTLEIDDICGRIINLGKVLAGPHDNLILPLALLILKPTIRFWGFSTEMSDDVIEARIHDLLDDTAAEKIVKLNIKD
;
A
#
# COMPACT_ATOMS: atom_id res chain seq x y z
N MET A 1 -52.57 -10.46 20.76
CA MET A 1 -51.52 -10.25 21.79
C MET A 1 -50.12 -10.39 21.16
N ALA A 2 -49.78 -9.57 20.17
CA ALA A 2 -48.50 -9.68 19.42
C ALA A 2 -47.47 -8.57 19.76
N GLY A 3 -47.83 -7.57 20.58
CA GLY A 3 -47.00 -6.39 20.85
C GLY A 3 -45.96 -6.52 21.97
N GLN A 4 -46.06 -7.52 22.85
CA GLN A 4 -45.12 -7.65 23.98
C GLN A 4 -43.80 -8.34 23.61
N GLY A 5 -43.79 -9.23 22.61
CA GLY A 5 -42.57 -9.91 22.16
C GLY A 5 -41.57 -8.99 21.45
N SER A 6 -42.07 -8.03 20.66
CA SER A 6 -41.26 -7.03 19.93
C SER A 6 -40.48 -6.10 20.87
N VAL A 7 -41.15 -5.54 21.89
CA VAL A 7 -40.56 -4.56 22.81
C VAL A 7 -39.48 -5.18 23.70
N PHE A 8 -39.65 -6.45 24.12
CA PHE A 8 -38.63 -7.18 24.87
C PHE A 8 -37.41 -7.54 24.01
N HIS A 9 -37.60 -7.87 22.73
CA HIS A 9 -36.50 -8.17 21.81
C HIS A 9 -35.65 -6.94 21.47
N GLN A 10 -36.32 -5.81 21.19
CA GLN A 10 -35.65 -4.54 20.92
C GLN A 10 -34.83 -4.06 22.14
N ARG A 11 -35.31 -4.34 23.36
CA ARG A 11 -34.56 -4.10 24.60
C ARG A 11 -33.32 -4.99 24.74
N SER A 12 -33.39 -6.26 24.33
CA SER A 12 -32.24 -7.19 24.42
C SER A 12 -31.11 -6.79 23.48
N ILE A 13 -31.44 -6.49 22.21
CA ILE A 13 -30.47 -6.03 21.22
C ILE A 13 -29.90 -4.66 21.64
N SER A 14 -30.76 -3.75 22.11
CA SER A 14 -30.31 -2.46 22.64
C SER A 14 -29.38 -2.61 23.84
N HIS A 15 -29.59 -3.60 24.71
CA HIS A 15 -28.73 -3.83 25.88
C HIS A 15 -27.37 -4.40 25.46
N GLU A 16 -27.33 -5.37 24.55
CA GLU A 16 -26.07 -5.93 24.03
C GLU A 16 -25.25 -4.89 23.27
N ILE A 17 -25.91 -4.04 22.46
CA ILE A 17 -25.25 -2.90 21.79
C ILE A 17 -24.74 -1.90 22.82
N GLN A 18 -25.54 -1.58 23.84
CA GLN A 18 -25.11 -0.67 24.91
C GLN A 18 -23.92 -1.22 25.69
N ASP A 19 -23.86 -2.53 25.92
CA ASP A 19 -22.73 -3.17 26.60
C ASP A 19 -21.47 -3.14 25.72
N ILE A 20 -21.59 -3.36 24.40
CA ILE A 20 -20.47 -3.21 23.47
C ILE A 20 -19.97 -1.76 23.43
N ILE A 21 -20.88 -0.79 23.34
CA ILE A 21 -20.52 0.64 23.37
C ILE A 21 -19.83 0.97 24.70
N ARG A 22 -20.36 0.47 25.82
CA ARG A 22 -19.82 0.70 27.16
C ARG A 22 -18.43 0.06 27.32
N GLU A 23 -18.24 -1.16 26.85
CA GLU A 23 -16.95 -1.86 26.84
C GLU A 23 -15.91 -1.08 26.02
N LYS A 24 -16.27 -0.63 24.81
CA LYS A 24 -15.37 0.15 23.95
C LYS A 24 -15.05 1.53 24.54
N LEU A 25 -16.03 2.19 25.14
CA LEU A 25 -15.82 3.42 25.90
C LEU A 25 -14.92 3.23 27.12
N SER A 26 -15.02 2.09 27.81
CA SER A 26 -14.21 1.81 29.01
C SER A 26 -12.73 1.56 28.72
N ASN A 27 -12.39 1.19 27.48
CA ASN A 27 -11.01 0.97 27.03
C ASN A 27 -10.32 2.24 26.51
N VAL A 28 -11.03 3.37 26.48
CA VAL A 28 -10.45 4.68 26.18
C VAL A 28 -9.80 5.21 27.46
N ALA A 29 -8.46 5.24 27.50
CA ALA A 29 -7.74 5.84 28.62
C ALA A 29 -8.14 7.32 28.77
N PRO A 30 -8.39 7.84 29.99
CA PRO A 30 -8.64 9.25 30.20
C PRO A 30 -7.33 10.02 29.97
N GLY A 31 -7.10 10.44 28.74
CA GLY A 31 -6.06 11.42 28.39
C GLY A 31 -6.55 12.81 28.78
N ASN A 32 -5.74 13.55 29.54
CA ASN A 32 -6.08 14.90 30.03
C ASN A 32 -5.91 15.99 28.95
N SER A 33 -5.79 15.65 27.66
CA SER A 33 -5.57 16.62 26.59
C SER A 33 -6.82 16.84 25.71
N LEU A 34 -6.97 18.06 25.18
CA LEU A 34 -8.05 18.42 24.25
C LEU A 34 -7.99 17.62 22.93
N GLU A 35 -6.79 17.23 22.51
CA GLU A 35 -6.53 16.39 21.34
C GLU A 35 -7.07 14.97 21.58
N ASP A 36 -6.82 14.39 22.76
CA ASP A 36 -7.38 13.08 23.15
C ASP A 36 -8.91 13.12 23.15
N LEU A 37 -9.51 14.20 23.66
CA LEU A 37 -10.95 14.37 23.68
C LEU A 37 -11.56 14.44 22.26
N LYS A 38 -10.89 15.13 21.33
CA LYS A 38 -11.31 15.20 19.92
C LYS A 38 -11.20 13.83 19.25
N ALA A 39 -10.10 13.12 19.43
CA ALA A 39 -9.90 11.79 18.88
C ALA A 39 -10.96 10.80 19.41
N VAL A 40 -11.37 10.94 20.68
CA VAL A 40 -12.45 10.15 21.27
C VAL A 40 -13.81 10.49 20.66
N ILE A 41 -14.10 11.78 20.44
CA ILE A 41 -15.36 12.23 19.79
C ILE A 41 -15.43 11.77 18.33
N GLU A 42 -14.33 11.84 17.58
CA GLU A 42 -14.26 11.36 16.20
C GLU A 42 -14.45 9.85 16.12
N ARG A 43 -13.77 9.09 17.00
CA ARG A 43 -13.97 7.62 17.09
C ARG A 43 -15.40 7.27 17.48
N LEU A 44 -16.00 7.99 18.43
CA LEU A 44 -17.39 7.80 18.83
C LEU A 44 -18.36 8.10 17.69
N SER A 45 -18.13 9.20 16.96
CA SER A 45 -18.96 9.59 15.83
C SER A 45 -18.88 8.54 14.72
N ALA A 46 -17.68 8.07 14.38
CA ALA A 46 -17.48 7.01 13.40
C ALA A 46 -18.19 5.70 13.80
N VAL A 47 -18.10 5.31 15.07
CA VAL A 47 -18.78 4.13 15.62
C VAL A 47 -20.30 4.30 15.55
N THR A 48 -20.84 5.44 15.99
CA THR A 48 -22.29 5.72 15.96
C THR A 48 -22.84 5.75 14.55
N THR A 49 -22.21 6.46 13.61
CA THR A 49 -22.65 6.50 12.20
C THR A 49 -22.64 5.12 11.55
N THR A 50 -21.64 4.29 11.90
CA THR A 50 -21.55 2.93 11.38
C THR A 50 -22.65 2.04 11.94
N PHE A 51 -22.98 2.19 13.23
CA PHE A 51 -24.13 1.50 13.84
C PHE A 51 -25.46 1.93 13.23
N GLU A 52 -25.65 3.22 12.97
CA GLU A 52 -26.84 3.75 12.31
C GLU A 52 -26.99 3.19 10.88
N SER A 53 -25.89 3.05 10.13
CA SER A 53 -25.89 2.45 8.80
C SER A 53 -26.28 0.97 8.82
N VAL A 54 -25.72 0.17 9.75
CA VAL A 54 -26.06 -1.26 9.87
C VAL A 54 -27.52 -1.42 10.28
N LEU A 55 -28.01 -0.58 11.22
CA LEU A 55 -29.40 -0.62 11.65
C LEU A 55 -30.36 -0.22 10.51
N ALA A 56 -30.00 0.77 9.69
CA ALA A 56 -30.78 1.19 8.54
C ALA A 56 -30.86 0.11 7.46
N ASP A 57 -29.77 -0.60 7.16
CA ASP A 57 -29.74 -1.71 6.20
C ASP A 57 -30.59 -2.90 6.69
N VAL A 58 -30.57 -3.19 8.00
CA VAL A 58 -31.41 -4.22 8.60
C VAL A 58 -32.90 -3.84 8.53
N ILE A 59 -33.25 -2.59 8.84
CA ILE A 59 -34.63 -2.09 8.74
C ILE A 59 -35.12 -2.10 7.29
N ALA A 60 -34.23 -1.85 6.32
CA ALA A 60 -34.56 -1.90 4.90
C ALA A 60 -34.81 -3.33 4.40
N GLN A 61 -34.24 -4.35 5.05
CA GLN A 61 -34.44 -5.77 4.71
C GLN A 61 -35.69 -6.40 5.38
N ASP A 62 -36.28 -5.75 6.38
CA ASP A 62 -37.34 -6.29 7.27
C ASP A 62 -38.80 -6.12 6.73
N GLN A 63 -39.02 -6.09 5.41
CA GLN A 63 -40.39 -6.10 4.82
C GLN A 63 -41.06 -7.49 4.75
N GLU A 64 -40.48 -8.55 5.31
CA GLU A 64 -41.13 -9.86 5.45
C GLU A 64 -41.28 -10.32 6.92
N PRO A 65 -42.35 -11.07 7.27
CA PRO A 65 -42.82 -11.28 8.65
C PRO A 65 -41.90 -12.15 9.53
N PRO A 66 -42.06 -12.10 10.87
CA PRO A 66 -40.96 -12.26 11.80
C PRO A 66 -40.63 -13.74 12.05
N LEU A 67 -39.48 -14.17 11.54
CA LEU A 67 -38.84 -15.41 11.98
C LEU A 67 -38.02 -15.14 13.24
N LYS A 68 -38.44 -15.82 14.31
CA LYS A 68 -37.72 -15.98 15.58
C LYS A 68 -36.22 -16.25 15.30
N SER A 69 -35.34 -15.56 16.05
CA SER A 69 -33.92 -15.92 16.33
C SER A 69 -32.74 -15.30 15.56
N ASN A 70 -32.79 -14.07 15.03
CA ASN A 70 -31.64 -13.47 14.31
C ASN A 70 -30.81 -12.41 15.09
N ALA A 71 -30.89 -12.33 16.41
CA ALA A 71 -30.07 -11.39 17.20
C ALA A 71 -28.56 -11.71 17.17
N SER A 72 -28.19 -12.99 17.11
CA SER A 72 -26.78 -13.43 17.11
C SER A 72 -26.01 -13.05 15.83
N PRO A 73 -26.57 -13.19 14.61
CA PRO A 73 -25.96 -12.68 13.38
C PRO A 73 -25.70 -11.17 13.40
N ILE A 74 -26.68 -10.36 13.80
CA ILE A 74 -26.55 -8.88 13.81
C ILE A 74 -25.46 -8.43 14.77
N VAL A 75 -25.42 -9.01 15.98
CA VAL A 75 -24.39 -8.70 16.98
C VAL A 75 -23.00 -9.15 16.50
N LYS A 76 -22.91 -10.25 15.76
CA LYS A 76 -21.67 -10.70 15.13
C LYS A 76 -21.20 -9.72 14.04
N GLU A 77 -22.11 -9.28 13.18
CA GLU A 77 -21.82 -8.28 12.14
C GLU A 77 -21.32 -6.97 12.75
N MET A 78 -22.00 -6.47 13.79
CA MET A 78 -21.57 -5.28 14.53
C MET A 78 -20.17 -5.43 15.11
N LYS A 79 -19.88 -6.56 15.77
CA LYS A 79 -18.55 -6.83 16.33
C LYS A 79 -17.47 -6.84 15.24
N ASN A 80 -17.75 -7.49 14.11
CA ASN A 80 -16.83 -7.51 12.97
C ASN A 80 -16.56 -6.09 12.46
N VAL A 81 -17.60 -5.30 12.21
CA VAL A 81 -17.46 -3.92 11.69
C VAL A 81 -16.70 -3.02 12.67
N LEU A 82 -16.93 -3.17 13.98
CA LEU A 82 -16.18 -2.44 15.00
C LEU A 82 -14.69 -2.80 14.99
N GLU A 83 -14.35 -4.09 14.95
CA GLU A 83 -12.95 -4.53 14.89
C GLU A 83 -12.26 -4.03 13.62
N TRP A 84 -12.97 -4.04 12.49
CA TRP A 84 -12.48 -3.42 11.25
C TRP A 84 -12.24 -1.92 11.39
N THR A 85 -13.15 -1.21 12.06
CA THR A 85 -13.01 0.24 12.30
C THR A 85 -11.80 0.53 13.17
N GLU A 86 -11.52 -0.32 14.17
CA GLU A 86 -10.30 -0.23 14.96
C GLU A 86 -9.05 -0.42 14.09
N LEU A 87 -9.00 -1.50 13.30
CA LEU A 87 -7.88 -1.76 12.40
C LEU A 87 -7.63 -0.61 11.41
N LEU A 88 -8.69 -0.07 10.78
CA LEU A 88 -8.58 1.01 9.79
C LEU A 88 -8.07 2.33 10.41
N ASN A 89 -8.36 2.55 11.69
CA ASN A 89 -7.92 3.72 12.45
C ASN A 89 -6.57 3.52 13.15
N THR A 90 -6.03 2.29 13.18
CA THR A 90 -4.68 2.07 13.67
C THR A 90 -3.66 2.68 12.71
N LYS A 91 -2.73 3.42 13.27
CA LYS A 91 -1.57 3.98 12.56
C LYS A 91 -0.32 3.62 13.35
N ALA A 92 0.66 3.04 12.68
CA ALA A 92 1.97 2.87 13.28
C ALA A 92 2.61 4.25 13.49
N ASP A 93 3.18 4.47 14.68
CA ASP A 93 3.91 5.69 14.98
C ASP A 93 5.23 5.69 14.18
N THR A 94 5.21 6.35 13.02
CA THR A 94 6.36 6.43 12.12
C THR A 94 6.59 7.88 11.72
N THR A 95 7.85 8.30 11.72
CA THR A 95 8.27 9.63 11.28
C THR A 95 8.14 9.88 9.77
N SER A 96 7.78 8.85 8.99
CA SER A 96 7.64 8.93 7.54
C SER A 96 6.24 9.36 7.15
N SER A 97 6.15 10.38 6.29
CA SER A 97 4.93 10.71 5.56
C SER A 97 4.48 9.53 4.68
N GLU A 98 3.19 9.50 4.33
CA GLU A 98 2.66 8.54 3.37
C GLU A 98 3.39 8.70 2.02
N PRO A 99 3.79 7.61 1.35
CA PRO A 99 4.47 7.72 0.07
C PRO A 99 3.51 8.24 -1.02
N GLU A 100 4.04 9.04 -1.94
CA GLU A 100 3.29 9.48 -3.12
C GLU A 100 3.07 8.33 -4.11
N TYR A 101 4.02 7.41 -4.20
CA TYR A 101 4.02 6.33 -5.18
C TYR A 101 4.24 4.96 -4.54
N LEU A 102 3.57 3.96 -5.10
CA LEU A 102 3.78 2.55 -4.80
C LEU A 102 4.23 1.81 -6.07
N PHE A 103 5.15 0.87 -5.89
CA PHE A 103 5.75 0.11 -6.98
C PHE A 103 5.40 -1.37 -6.87
N ARG A 104 5.29 -2.04 -8.01
CA ARG A 104 5.10 -3.50 -8.09
C ARG A 104 5.90 -4.09 -9.24
N ALA A 105 6.74 -5.08 -8.92
CA ALA A 105 7.28 -5.97 -9.93
C ALA A 105 6.20 -6.94 -10.39
N TYR A 106 5.96 -7.03 -11.69
CA TYR A 106 4.86 -7.84 -12.22
C TYR A 106 5.26 -8.65 -13.44
N LYS A 107 4.87 -9.93 -13.45
CA LYS A 107 4.92 -10.81 -14.61
C LYS A 107 3.61 -10.65 -15.38
N TYR A 108 3.66 -10.27 -16.64
CA TYR A 108 2.46 -10.07 -17.45
C TYR A 108 2.41 -11.03 -18.65
N THR A 109 1.21 -11.45 -19.02
CA THR A 109 0.94 -12.40 -20.11
C THR A 109 0.36 -11.73 -21.36
N GLY A 110 0.19 -10.40 -21.35
CA GLY A 110 -0.43 -9.63 -22.43
C GLY A 110 0.39 -9.50 -23.73
N THR A 111 -0.31 -9.07 -24.78
CA THR A 111 0.28 -8.63 -26.06
C THR A 111 1.05 -7.32 -25.88
N GLU A 112 2.02 -7.05 -26.77
CA GLU A 112 3.01 -5.97 -26.61
C GLU A 112 2.44 -4.54 -26.51
N THR A 113 1.17 -4.35 -26.83
CA THR A 113 0.46 -3.07 -26.93
C THR A 113 -0.48 -2.78 -25.75
N GLY A 114 -0.82 -3.77 -24.91
CA GLY A 114 -1.76 -3.60 -23.79
C GLY A 114 -1.04 -3.24 -22.49
N ARG A 115 -1.43 -2.12 -21.86
CA ARG A 115 -1.09 -1.88 -20.44
C ARG A 115 -1.62 -3.07 -19.61
N PRO A 116 -0.83 -3.62 -18.66
CA PRO A 116 -1.32 -4.70 -17.82
C PRO A 116 -2.49 -4.20 -16.95
N THR A 117 -3.56 -4.99 -16.89
CA THR A 117 -4.62 -4.81 -15.89
C THR A 117 -4.19 -5.52 -14.62
N PHE A 118 -4.29 -4.83 -13.49
CA PHE A 118 -3.91 -5.36 -12.18
C PHE A 118 -5.16 -5.79 -11.42
N THR A 119 -5.73 -6.93 -11.82
CA THR A 119 -6.78 -7.58 -11.04
C THR A 119 -6.15 -8.52 -10.01
N PRO A 120 -6.65 -8.56 -8.76
CA PRO A 120 -6.34 -9.65 -7.86
C PRO A 120 -6.77 -10.99 -8.47
N GLU A 121 -6.18 -12.09 -8.00
CA GLU A 121 -6.53 -13.46 -8.46
C GLU A 121 -7.97 -13.81 -8.10
N ILE A 122 -8.46 -13.26 -6.99
CA ILE A 122 -9.84 -13.36 -6.52
C ILE A 122 -10.41 -11.94 -6.41
N ASP A 123 -11.51 -11.67 -7.10
CA ASP A 123 -12.19 -10.37 -7.03
C ASP A 123 -13.08 -10.30 -5.80
N VAL A 124 -12.63 -9.57 -4.77
CA VAL A 124 -13.36 -9.34 -3.54
C VAL A 124 -13.49 -7.83 -3.32
N PRO A 125 -14.72 -7.27 -3.37
CA PRO A 125 -14.93 -5.87 -3.07
C PRO A 125 -14.75 -5.62 -1.57
N PHE A 126 -13.98 -4.58 -1.20
CA PHE A 126 -13.82 -4.19 0.20
C PHE A 126 -14.98 -3.29 0.68
N SER A 127 -16.21 -3.82 0.64
CA SER A 127 -17.43 -3.09 0.99
C SER A 127 -17.77 -3.18 2.49
N LEU A 128 -18.80 -2.44 2.93
CA LEU A 128 -19.38 -2.65 4.26
C LEU A 128 -19.87 -4.10 4.45
N GLY A 129 -20.48 -4.69 3.40
CA GLY A 129 -20.89 -6.09 3.42
C GLY A 129 -19.74 -7.08 3.60
N HIS A 130 -18.55 -6.78 3.05
CA HIS A 130 -17.34 -7.56 3.33
C HIS A 130 -16.95 -7.42 4.80
N ARG A 131 -16.91 -6.20 5.34
CA ARG A 131 -16.52 -5.94 6.73
C ARG A 131 -17.52 -6.43 7.77
N SER A 132 -18.80 -6.57 7.43
CA SER A 132 -19.80 -7.17 8.33
C SER A 132 -19.72 -8.69 8.37
N THR A 133 -19.30 -9.33 7.28
CA THR A 133 -19.28 -10.80 7.16
C THR A 133 -17.94 -11.42 7.51
N ILE A 134 -16.83 -10.84 7.04
CA ILE A 134 -15.47 -11.39 7.21
C ILE A 134 -14.83 -10.78 8.47
N PRO A 135 -14.47 -11.59 9.49
CA PRO A 135 -13.77 -11.09 10.67
C PRO A 135 -12.35 -10.60 10.33
N VAL A 136 -11.85 -9.62 11.11
CA VAL A 136 -10.45 -9.13 10.97
C VAL A 136 -9.45 -10.27 11.11
N ASP A 137 -9.70 -11.21 12.03
CA ASP A 137 -8.81 -12.36 12.22
C ASP A 137 -8.71 -13.26 10.98
N GLU A 138 -9.77 -13.35 10.16
CA GLU A 138 -9.75 -14.10 8.91
C GLU A 138 -8.92 -13.38 7.85
N PHE A 139 -9.15 -12.07 7.68
CA PHE A 139 -8.32 -11.22 6.84
C PHE A 139 -6.83 -11.31 7.18
N ILE A 140 -6.49 -11.32 8.48
CA ILE A 140 -5.09 -11.40 8.93
C ILE A 140 -4.48 -12.77 8.60
N ARG A 141 -5.24 -13.86 8.70
CA ARG A 141 -4.77 -15.19 8.27
C ARG A 141 -4.51 -15.23 6.77
N ASP A 142 -5.42 -14.67 5.97
CA ASP A 142 -5.25 -14.59 4.52
C ASP A 142 -4.04 -13.73 4.14
N LEU A 143 -3.85 -12.60 4.84
CA LEU A 143 -2.69 -11.74 4.66
C LEU A 143 -1.40 -12.47 5.03
N ALA A 144 -1.37 -13.20 6.15
CA ALA A 144 -0.22 -14.01 6.54
C ALA A 144 0.13 -15.04 5.45
N GLY A 145 -0.87 -15.71 4.88
CA GLY A 145 -0.73 -16.60 3.74
C GLY A 145 -0.17 -15.89 2.50
N HIS A 146 -0.73 -14.73 2.15
CA HIS A 146 -0.28 -13.90 1.03
C HIS A 146 1.18 -13.49 1.14
N LEU A 147 1.58 -12.95 2.29
CA LEU A 147 2.96 -12.52 2.53
C LEU A 147 3.92 -13.72 2.59
N SER A 148 3.40 -14.90 2.92
CA SER A 148 4.13 -16.16 2.94
C SER A 148 4.20 -16.88 1.59
N LYS A 149 3.75 -16.29 0.47
CA LYS A 149 3.69 -16.91 -0.89
C LYS A 149 4.99 -17.54 -1.43
N THR A 150 6.10 -17.47 -0.70
CA THR A 150 7.28 -18.33 -0.95
C THR A 150 7.10 -19.77 -0.43
N ARG A 151 6.03 -20.06 0.33
CA ARG A 151 5.79 -21.32 1.05
C ARG A 151 4.51 -22.06 0.62
N MET A 152 3.50 -21.36 0.08
CA MET A 152 2.25 -21.96 -0.42
C MET A 152 1.74 -21.19 -1.64
N GLU A 153 1.33 -21.91 -2.70
CA GLU A 153 0.57 -21.35 -3.82
C GLU A 153 -0.89 -21.21 -3.40
N THR A 154 -1.21 -20.09 -2.77
CA THR A 154 -2.57 -19.73 -2.41
C THR A 154 -3.00 -18.59 -3.32
N GLU A 155 -4.10 -18.77 -4.05
CA GLU A 155 -4.76 -17.66 -4.71
C GLU A 155 -5.22 -16.66 -3.65
N THR A 156 -4.99 -15.37 -3.88
CA THR A 156 -5.34 -14.34 -2.89
C THR A 156 -6.00 -13.14 -3.54
N TYR A 157 -6.90 -12.49 -2.81
CA TYR A 157 -7.50 -11.21 -3.18
C TYR A 157 -6.60 -9.99 -2.92
N PHE A 158 -5.34 -10.21 -2.53
CA PHE A 158 -4.36 -9.17 -2.25
C PHE A 158 -3.44 -8.87 -3.43
N VAL A 159 -3.08 -7.59 -3.57
CA VAL A 159 -2.03 -7.14 -4.49
C VAL A 159 -0.93 -6.43 -3.69
N SER A 160 0.22 -7.11 -3.52
CA SER A 160 1.46 -6.54 -2.96
C SER A 160 2.04 -5.36 -3.75
N MET A 161 2.45 -4.32 -3.03
CA MET A 161 3.15 -3.15 -3.53
C MET A 161 4.12 -2.63 -2.46
N SER A 162 5.10 -1.82 -2.86
CA SER A 162 6.05 -1.21 -1.92
C SER A 162 6.50 0.17 -2.44
N PRO A 163 6.73 1.16 -1.56
CA PRO A 163 7.31 2.44 -1.94
C PRO A 163 8.84 2.35 -2.15
N MET A 164 9.46 1.20 -1.84
CA MET A 164 10.89 0.98 -2.02
C MET A 164 11.17 0.58 -3.47
N LEU A 165 11.55 1.57 -4.28
CA LEU A 165 11.83 1.41 -5.70
C LEU A 165 12.96 0.40 -5.95
N GLU A 166 14.03 0.46 -5.18
CA GLU A 166 15.18 -0.45 -5.32
C GLU A 166 14.80 -1.90 -5.02
N TRP A 167 13.93 -2.13 -4.02
CA TRP A 167 13.41 -3.47 -3.72
C TRP A 167 12.57 -4.03 -4.85
N THR A 168 11.66 -3.22 -5.39
CA THR A 168 10.76 -3.65 -6.46
C THR A 168 11.48 -3.81 -7.80
N LEU A 169 12.45 -2.95 -8.13
CA LEU A 169 13.34 -3.14 -9.28
C LEU A 169 14.15 -4.43 -9.17
N HIS A 170 14.77 -4.69 -8.01
CA HIS A 170 15.51 -5.92 -7.75
C HIS A 170 14.59 -7.14 -7.95
N LYS A 171 13.36 -7.11 -7.42
CA LYS A 171 12.39 -8.19 -7.57
C LYS A 171 12.03 -8.46 -9.05
N ALA A 172 11.83 -7.41 -9.86
CA ALA A 172 11.58 -7.56 -11.29
C ALA A 172 12.77 -8.23 -11.99
N GLY A 173 14.00 -7.85 -11.63
CA GLY A 173 15.23 -8.48 -12.12
C GLY A 173 15.32 -9.96 -11.77
N GLN A 174 14.97 -10.33 -10.53
CA GLN A 174 14.93 -11.73 -10.11
C GLN A 174 13.90 -12.56 -10.87
N ILE A 175 12.72 -12.00 -11.15
CA ILE A 175 11.69 -12.66 -11.96
C ILE A 175 12.24 -12.92 -13.38
N ARG A 176 12.87 -11.92 -14.00
CA ARG A 176 13.53 -12.08 -15.31
C ARG A 176 14.65 -13.11 -15.27
N GLY A 177 15.45 -13.10 -14.20
CA GLY A 177 16.61 -13.97 -14.05
C GLY A 177 16.25 -15.44 -13.93
N LYS A 178 15.12 -15.77 -13.30
CA LYS A 178 14.59 -17.14 -13.23
C LYS A 178 14.18 -17.70 -14.60
N ASN A 179 13.60 -16.87 -15.47
CA ASN A 179 13.27 -17.26 -16.83
C ASN A 179 13.33 -16.04 -17.76
N LYS A 180 14.35 -16.04 -18.64
CA LYS A 180 14.64 -14.95 -19.58
C LYS A 180 13.52 -14.67 -20.59
N ASN A 181 12.60 -15.61 -20.81
CA ASN A 181 11.45 -15.42 -21.70
C ASN A 181 10.25 -14.81 -20.97
N THR A 182 10.33 -14.62 -19.65
CA THR A 182 9.26 -14.02 -18.87
C THR A 182 9.18 -12.54 -19.15
N LYS A 183 8.02 -12.10 -19.67
CA LYS A 183 7.68 -10.68 -19.76
C LYS A 183 7.44 -10.13 -18.36
N VAL A 184 8.28 -9.19 -17.94
CA VAL A 184 8.24 -8.57 -16.62
C VAL A 184 8.45 -7.07 -16.76
N GLY A 185 8.05 -6.33 -15.75
CA GLY A 185 8.27 -4.91 -15.67
C GLY A 185 7.90 -4.38 -14.29
N LEU A 186 7.86 -3.05 -14.21
CA LEU A 186 7.56 -2.30 -13.02
C LEU A 186 6.27 -1.51 -13.24
N ALA A 187 5.30 -1.72 -12.36
CA ALA A 187 4.12 -0.88 -12.25
C ALA A 187 4.37 0.22 -11.24
N ILE A 188 3.96 1.44 -11.58
CA ILE A 188 4.02 2.63 -10.74
C ILE A 188 2.59 3.10 -10.51
N PHE A 189 2.19 3.17 -9.24
CA PHE A 189 0.86 3.60 -8.83
C PHE A 189 0.93 4.90 -8.04
N ASP A 190 -0.08 5.74 -8.24
CA ASP A 190 -0.31 6.98 -7.49
C ASP A 190 -1.16 6.67 -6.26
N VAL A 191 -0.61 6.92 -5.07
CA VAL A 191 -1.29 6.56 -3.81
C VAL A 191 -2.56 7.36 -3.62
N THR A 192 -2.57 8.66 -3.93
CA THR A 192 -3.76 9.50 -3.80
C THR A 192 -4.90 8.99 -4.69
N LYS A 193 -4.60 8.61 -5.94
CA LYS A 193 -5.63 8.04 -6.84
C LYS A 193 -6.14 6.69 -6.38
N LEU A 194 -5.26 5.83 -5.86
CA LEU A 194 -5.69 4.54 -5.31
C LEU A 194 -6.56 4.72 -4.07
N ARG A 195 -6.24 5.68 -3.19
CA ARG A 195 -7.01 6.01 -1.98
C ARG A 195 -8.38 6.60 -2.28
N ASN A 196 -8.48 7.40 -3.35
CA ASN A 196 -9.73 8.04 -3.76
C ASN A 196 -10.69 7.09 -4.49
N ASN A 197 -10.28 5.84 -4.76
CA ASN A 197 -11.15 4.85 -5.39
C ASN A 197 -11.99 4.12 -4.33
N SER A 198 -13.31 4.11 -4.50
CA SER A 198 -14.23 3.37 -3.62
C SER A 198 -14.03 1.85 -3.69
N ASP A 199 -13.54 1.34 -4.82
CA ASP A 199 -13.47 -0.11 -5.09
C ASP A 199 -12.11 -0.72 -4.71
N THR A 200 -11.19 0.11 -4.18
CA THR A 200 -9.87 -0.33 -3.72
C THR A 200 -9.63 0.18 -2.31
N THR A 201 -9.14 -0.68 -1.44
CA THR A 201 -8.58 -0.24 -0.15
C THR A 201 -7.14 -0.70 -0.05
N ILE A 202 -6.24 0.23 0.31
CA ILE A 202 -4.83 -0.06 0.53
C ILE A 202 -4.56 -0.16 2.02
N PHE A 203 -3.85 -1.20 2.43
CA PHE A 203 -3.36 -1.37 3.78
C PHE A 203 -1.84 -1.26 3.78
N ARG A 204 -1.31 -0.42 4.65
CA ARG A 204 0.09 -0.50 5.03
C ARG A 204 0.22 -1.69 5.99
N VAL A 205 1.06 -2.68 5.66
CA VAL A 205 1.17 -3.89 6.50
C VAL A 205 1.69 -3.54 7.91
N TRP A 206 2.50 -2.49 8.03
CA TRP A 206 2.95 -2.01 9.34
C TRP A 206 1.79 -1.61 10.25
N ASP A 207 0.76 -0.92 9.75
CA ASP A 207 -0.41 -0.52 10.54
C ASP A 207 -1.17 -1.77 11.03
N VAL A 208 -1.26 -2.81 10.21
CA VAL A 208 -1.86 -4.11 10.60
C VAL A 208 -1.04 -4.79 11.70
N LEU A 209 0.29 -4.76 11.59
CA LEU A 209 1.19 -5.32 12.61
C LEU A 209 1.09 -4.56 13.93
N GLU A 210 0.94 -3.23 13.88
CA GLU A 210 0.71 -2.40 15.06
C GLU A 210 -0.62 -2.73 15.73
N PHE A 211 -1.68 -2.91 14.95
CA PHE A 211 -2.98 -3.36 15.46
C PHE A 211 -2.85 -4.71 16.19
N LEU A 212 -2.12 -5.66 15.61
CA LEU A 212 -1.88 -6.96 16.23
C LEU A 212 -1.14 -6.86 17.56
N ILE A 213 -0.14 -5.96 17.68
CA ILE A 213 0.56 -5.70 18.94
C ILE A 213 -0.41 -5.17 19.99
N GLN A 214 -1.22 -4.17 19.63
CA GLN A 214 -2.24 -3.57 20.51
C GLN A 214 -3.29 -4.59 20.99
N LYS A 215 -3.54 -5.63 20.19
CA LYS A 215 -4.46 -6.74 20.52
C LYS A 215 -3.79 -7.97 21.13
N SER A 216 -2.47 -7.95 21.35
CA SER A 216 -1.69 -9.13 21.79
C SER A 216 -1.91 -10.36 20.90
N LYS A 217 -2.00 -10.13 19.58
CA LYS A 217 -2.26 -11.12 18.53
C LYS A 217 -1.09 -11.23 17.54
N GLU A 218 0.13 -10.83 17.92
CA GLU A 218 1.32 -10.83 17.05
C GLU A 218 1.66 -12.21 16.48
N TYR A 219 1.26 -13.28 17.18
CA TYR A 219 1.45 -14.66 16.74
C TYR A 219 0.73 -15.00 15.43
N MET A 220 -0.25 -14.19 15.00
CA MET A 220 -1.02 -14.44 13.79
C MET A 220 -0.22 -14.28 12.51
N ILE A 221 0.85 -13.46 12.52
CA ILE A 221 1.77 -13.31 11.38
C ILE A 221 3.16 -13.75 11.83
N PRO A 222 3.77 -14.80 11.23
CA PRO A 222 5.10 -15.27 11.61
C PRO A 222 6.14 -14.15 11.66
N GLN A 223 7.04 -14.21 12.65
CA GLN A 223 7.98 -13.12 12.92
C GLN A 223 8.91 -12.78 11.74
N ASP A 224 9.33 -13.81 10.98
CA ASP A 224 10.15 -13.65 9.78
C ASP A 224 9.40 -12.94 8.66
N VAL A 225 8.11 -13.26 8.47
CA VAL A 225 7.22 -12.62 7.51
C VAL A 225 6.96 -11.17 7.91
N SER A 226 6.66 -10.92 9.19
CA SER A 226 6.48 -9.57 9.75
C SER A 226 7.73 -8.71 9.57
N ARG A 227 8.93 -9.26 9.83
CA ARG A 227 10.20 -8.56 9.64
C ARG A 227 10.46 -8.25 8.17
N TRP A 228 10.18 -9.20 7.28
CA TRP A 228 10.31 -8.99 5.84
C TRP A 228 9.38 -7.88 5.34
N ALA A 229 8.11 -7.90 5.74
CA ALA A 229 7.13 -6.89 5.33
C ALA A 229 7.51 -5.48 5.83
N LYS A 230 8.01 -5.37 7.07
CA LYS A 230 8.55 -4.10 7.60
C LYS A 230 9.76 -3.60 6.81
N ASN A 231 10.71 -4.48 6.50
CA ASN A 231 11.91 -4.14 5.75
C ASN A 231 11.63 -3.66 4.32
N CYS A 232 10.52 -4.10 3.72
CA CYS A 232 10.10 -3.68 2.39
C CYS A 232 9.10 -2.52 2.42
N ASN A 233 8.72 -2.04 3.62
CA ASN A 233 7.60 -1.13 3.84
C ASN A 233 6.36 -1.55 3.02
N GLU A 234 5.95 -2.82 3.20
CA GLU A 234 4.96 -3.47 2.34
C GLU A 234 3.57 -2.84 2.47
N TYR A 235 2.91 -2.70 1.32
CA TYR A 235 1.50 -2.35 1.18
C TYR A 235 0.78 -3.47 0.44
N VAL A 236 -0.48 -3.69 0.79
CA VAL A 236 -1.37 -4.59 0.05
C VAL A 236 -2.65 -3.85 -0.31
N SER A 237 -3.17 -4.06 -1.50
CA SER A 237 -4.55 -3.63 -1.82
C SER A 237 -5.52 -4.80 -1.80
N VAL A 238 -6.76 -4.50 -1.42
CA VAL A 238 -7.94 -5.35 -1.62
C VAL A 238 -8.88 -4.66 -2.60
N GLY A 239 -9.49 -5.44 -3.49
CA GLY A 239 -10.35 -4.95 -4.55
C GLY A 239 -9.60 -4.63 -5.84
N LYS A 240 -10.36 -4.15 -6.84
CA LYS A 240 -9.85 -3.94 -8.20
C LYS A 240 -9.04 -2.65 -8.27
N ILE A 241 -7.76 -2.73 -8.62
CA ILE A 241 -6.93 -1.55 -8.88
C ILE A 241 -7.46 -0.85 -10.14
N PRO A 242 -7.81 0.44 -10.07
CA PRO A 242 -8.38 1.14 -11.20
C PRO A 242 -7.30 1.52 -12.21
N ASP A 243 -7.67 1.58 -13.49
CA ASP A 243 -6.73 1.92 -14.56
C ASP A 243 -6.13 3.32 -14.41
N ASN A 244 -6.84 4.25 -13.77
CA ASN A 244 -6.36 5.60 -13.49
C ASN A 244 -5.35 5.66 -12.33
N GLY A 245 -5.31 4.64 -11.47
CA GLY A 245 -4.34 4.51 -10.38
C GLY A 245 -2.96 4.09 -10.89
N LEU A 246 -2.91 3.37 -12.01
CA LEU A 246 -1.67 3.05 -12.71
C LEU A 246 -1.14 4.29 -13.45
N VAL A 247 -0.10 4.90 -12.89
CA VAL A 247 0.62 6.02 -13.51
C VAL A 247 1.38 5.53 -14.72
N ARG A 248 2.16 4.45 -14.54
CA ARG A 248 2.96 3.90 -15.63
C ARG A 248 3.26 2.42 -15.44
N TRP A 249 3.31 1.75 -16.59
CA TRP A 249 3.95 0.46 -16.75
C TRP A 249 5.28 0.63 -17.49
N VAL A 250 6.37 0.14 -16.92
CA VAL A 250 7.72 0.18 -17.52
C VAL A 250 8.17 -1.24 -17.81
N LYS A 251 8.41 -1.58 -19.08
CA LYS A 251 8.90 -2.91 -19.45
C LYS A 251 10.33 -3.12 -18.95
N TRP A 252 10.69 -4.35 -18.62
CA TRP A 252 12.05 -4.66 -18.16
C TRP A 252 13.12 -4.25 -19.18
N GLU A 253 12.82 -4.38 -20.47
CA GLU A 253 13.70 -4.00 -21.57
C GLU A 253 13.98 -2.48 -21.63
N GLU A 254 13.09 -1.64 -21.09
CA GLU A 254 13.34 -0.20 -20.93
C GLU A 254 14.26 0.09 -19.73
N LEU A 255 14.25 -0.78 -18.71
CA LEU A 255 15.03 -0.63 -17.48
C LEU A 255 16.46 -1.20 -17.62
N TYR A 256 16.61 -2.36 -18.27
CA TYR A 256 17.85 -3.12 -18.33
C TYR A 256 17.97 -4.03 -19.58
N PRO A 257 19.18 -4.20 -20.16
CA PRO A 257 20.43 -3.50 -19.83
C PRO A 257 20.48 -2.13 -20.51
N SER A 258 20.69 -1.07 -19.73
CA SER A 258 20.83 0.28 -20.26
C SER A 258 22.13 0.90 -19.78
N PRO A 259 23.03 1.37 -20.67
CA PRO A 259 24.30 1.96 -20.28
C PRO A 259 24.15 3.30 -19.55
N VAL A 260 22.95 3.89 -19.58
CA VAL A 260 22.62 5.20 -18.99
C VAL A 260 21.87 5.10 -17.66
N THR A 261 21.51 3.91 -17.18
CA THR A 261 20.83 3.74 -15.89
C THR A 261 21.81 3.36 -14.77
N VAL A 262 21.36 3.48 -13.52
CA VAL A 262 22.10 3.05 -12.33
C VAL A 262 22.01 1.53 -12.09
N ILE A 263 21.30 0.79 -12.94
CA ILE A 263 20.98 -0.63 -12.76
C ILE A 263 22.13 -1.48 -13.30
N SER A 264 23.05 -1.89 -12.42
CA SER A 264 24.14 -2.80 -12.77
C SER A 264 23.67 -4.25 -12.95
N SER A 265 24.44 -5.05 -13.69
CA SER A 265 24.19 -6.49 -13.81
C SER A 265 24.28 -7.20 -12.46
N THR A 266 25.24 -6.83 -11.61
CA THR A 266 25.39 -7.35 -10.24
C THR A 266 24.12 -7.15 -9.41
N PHE A 267 23.47 -5.99 -9.52
CA PHE A 267 22.19 -5.71 -8.86
C PHE A 267 21.11 -6.68 -9.31
N VAL A 268 20.95 -6.88 -10.61
CA VAL A 268 19.92 -7.76 -11.20
C VAL A 268 20.11 -9.23 -10.82
N TRP A 269 21.35 -9.70 -10.82
CA TRP A 269 21.68 -11.13 -10.64
C TRP A 269 21.91 -11.54 -9.18
N SER A 270 21.87 -10.59 -8.25
CA SER A 270 22.03 -10.92 -6.83
C SER A 270 20.80 -11.63 -6.28
N TYR A 271 21.04 -12.65 -5.46
CA TYR A 271 19.94 -13.40 -4.82
C TYR A 271 19.21 -12.57 -3.75
N THR A 272 19.88 -11.59 -3.14
CA THR A 272 19.27 -10.61 -2.23
C THR A 272 19.95 -9.26 -2.40
N ILE A 273 19.26 -8.18 -1.99
CA ILE A 273 19.86 -6.84 -1.92
C ILE A 273 21.08 -6.82 -1.02
N LYS A 274 21.08 -7.59 0.07
CA LYS A 274 22.24 -7.71 0.95
C LYS A 274 23.46 -8.25 0.18
N VAL A 275 23.27 -9.34 -0.56
CA VAL A 275 24.35 -9.93 -1.39
C VAL A 275 24.83 -8.96 -2.45
N PHE A 276 23.95 -8.14 -3.03
CA PHE A 276 24.36 -7.07 -3.93
C PHE A 276 25.25 -6.04 -3.22
N ARG A 277 24.84 -5.54 -2.05
CA ARG A 277 25.61 -4.58 -1.26
C ARG A 277 26.99 -5.10 -0.87
N ASP A 278 27.09 -6.39 -0.56
CA ASP A 278 28.35 -7.03 -0.19
C ASP A 278 29.33 -7.18 -1.39
N LYS A 279 28.82 -7.08 -2.63
CA LYS A 279 29.57 -7.34 -3.87
C LYS A 279 29.77 -6.11 -4.75
N VAL A 280 28.98 -5.06 -4.55
CA VAL A 280 29.03 -3.87 -5.40
C VAL A 280 30.34 -3.13 -5.18
N VAL A 281 31.09 -2.92 -6.25
CA VAL A 281 32.33 -2.13 -6.23
C VAL A 281 31.96 -0.67 -6.35
N GLN A 282 32.52 0.17 -5.49
CA GLN A 282 32.30 1.61 -5.54
C GLN A 282 33.11 2.22 -6.69
N GLN A 283 32.41 2.90 -7.59
CA GLN A 283 32.98 3.68 -8.67
C GLN A 283 32.93 5.16 -8.27
N THR A 284 34.10 5.79 -8.19
CA THR A 284 34.16 7.23 -8.01
C THR A 284 33.76 7.94 -9.29
N LEU A 285 32.77 8.83 -9.20
CA LEU A 285 32.25 9.60 -10.33
C LEU A 285 32.09 11.07 -9.93
N GLU A 286 32.19 11.94 -10.92
CA GLU A 286 31.84 13.34 -10.78
C GLU A 286 30.34 13.52 -10.52
N ILE A 287 29.97 14.59 -9.83
CA ILE A 287 28.57 14.84 -9.45
C ILE A 287 27.63 14.89 -10.65
N ASP A 288 28.04 15.53 -11.75
CA ASP A 288 27.22 15.67 -12.95
C ASP A 288 26.96 14.31 -13.63
N ASP A 289 27.92 13.37 -13.58
CA ASP A 289 27.74 12.02 -14.10
C ASP A 289 26.72 11.22 -13.27
N ILE A 290 26.78 11.36 -11.95
CA ILE A 290 25.84 10.72 -11.02
C ILE A 290 24.43 11.29 -11.25
N CYS A 291 24.30 12.61 -11.27
CA CYS A 291 23.03 13.30 -11.53
C CYS A 291 22.45 12.89 -12.88
N GLY A 292 23.28 12.85 -13.94
CA GLY A 292 22.87 12.42 -15.27
C GLY A 292 22.30 11.01 -15.29
N ARG A 293 22.94 10.04 -14.61
CA ARG A 293 22.43 8.65 -14.50
C ARG A 293 21.13 8.55 -13.73
N ILE A 294 21.00 9.28 -12.62
CA ILE A 294 19.76 9.30 -11.81
C ILE A 294 18.62 9.91 -12.61
N ILE A 295 18.84 11.08 -13.22
CA ILE A 295 17.86 11.76 -14.07
C ILE A 295 17.46 10.87 -15.25
N ASN A 296 18.41 10.17 -15.88
CA ASN A 296 18.11 9.28 -16.99
C ASN A 296 17.22 8.10 -16.55
N LEU A 297 17.49 7.47 -15.40
CA LEU A 297 16.57 6.46 -14.89
C LEU A 297 15.22 7.08 -14.49
N GLY A 298 15.20 8.28 -13.89
CA GLY A 298 13.98 9.03 -13.62
C GLY A 298 13.14 9.27 -14.88
N LYS A 299 13.76 9.67 -15.99
CA LYS A 299 13.12 9.78 -17.33
C LYS A 299 12.60 8.44 -17.83
N VAL A 300 13.39 7.37 -17.68
CA VAL A 300 12.95 6.01 -18.02
C VAL A 300 11.78 5.56 -17.16
N LEU A 301 11.62 6.03 -15.92
CA LEU A 301 10.47 5.73 -15.04
C LEU A 301 9.29 6.69 -15.23
N ALA A 302 9.50 7.93 -15.64
CA ALA A 302 8.47 8.94 -15.90
C ALA A 302 7.84 8.85 -17.30
N GLY A 303 8.67 8.69 -18.33
CA GLY A 303 8.25 8.37 -19.70
C GLY A 303 7.84 9.63 -20.41
N PRO A 304 6.62 9.70 -20.98
CA PRO A 304 6.14 10.95 -21.57
C PRO A 304 5.71 11.98 -20.53
N HIS A 305 5.72 11.64 -19.24
CA HIS A 305 5.23 12.50 -18.15
C HIS A 305 6.38 13.28 -17.51
N ASP A 306 6.79 14.39 -18.13
CA ASP A 306 7.92 15.21 -17.67
C ASP A 306 7.82 15.64 -16.20
N ASN A 307 6.62 15.93 -15.72
CA ASN A 307 6.36 16.34 -14.34
C ASN A 307 6.65 15.23 -13.30
N LEU A 308 6.84 13.98 -13.72
CA LEU A 308 7.17 12.85 -12.85
C LEU A 308 8.68 12.58 -12.78
N ILE A 309 9.50 13.21 -13.61
CA ILE A 309 10.94 12.93 -13.66
C ILE A 309 11.60 13.22 -12.32
N LEU A 310 11.38 14.42 -11.78
CA LEU A 310 11.96 14.85 -10.51
C LEU A 310 11.55 13.95 -9.34
N PRO A 311 10.25 13.74 -9.03
CA PRO A 311 9.87 12.91 -7.89
C PRO A 311 10.39 11.47 -8.00
N LEU A 312 10.41 10.89 -9.20
CA LEU A 312 10.95 9.54 -9.40
C LEU A 312 12.49 9.51 -9.32
N ALA A 313 13.18 10.57 -9.74
CA ALA A 313 14.63 10.72 -9.57
C ALA A 313 15.02 10.77 -8.09
N LEU A 314 14.29 11.54 -7.28
CA LEU A 314 14.53 11.63 -5.84
C LEU A 314 14.28 10.29 -5.12
N LEU A 315 13.32 9.48 -5.59
CA LEU A 315 13.11 8.13 -5.06
C LEU A 315 14.29 7.19 -5.33
N ILE A 316 15.03 7.37 -6.44
CA ILE A 316 16.25 6.61 -6.74
C ILE A 316 17.37 6.96 -5.77
N LEU A 317 17.39 8.18 -5.22
CA LEU A 317 18.37 8.64 -4.23
C LEU A 317 18.12 8.12 -2.81
N LYS A 318 16.88 7.76 -2.45
CA LYS A 318 16.53 7.34 -1.07
C LYS A 318 17.37 6.19 -0.48
N PRO A 319 17.91 5.21 -1.23
CA PRO A 319 18.87 4.24 -0.68
C PRO A 319 20.33 4.76 -0.62
N THR A 320 20.59 6.02 -0.95
CA THR A 320 21.88 6.70 -1.19
C THR A 320 22.57 6.29 -2.50
N ILE A 321 23.47 7.13 -3.03
CA ILE A 321 24.23 6.79 -4.25
C ILE A 321 25.20 5.61 -4.07
N ARG A 322 25.68 5.39 -2.84
CA ARG A 322 26.60 4.31 -2.48
C ARG A 322 25.95 2.95 -2.65
N PHE A 323 24.63 2.88 -2.44
CA PHE A 323 23.86 1.68 -2.73
C PHE A 323 24.02 1.24 -4.18
N TRP A 324 23.98 2.18 -5.12
CA TRP A 324 24.11 1.91 -6.55
C TRP A 324 25.55 1.63 -7.00
N GLY A 325 26.51 1.68 -6.07
CA GLY A 325 27.93 1.49 -6.36
C GLY A 325 28.64 2.76 -6.80
N PHE A 326 28.12 3.94 -6.45
CA PHE A 326 28.77 5.21 -6.74
C PHE A 326 29.30 5.88 -5.48
N SER A 327 30.48 6.47 -5.58
CA SER A 327 31.06 7.32 -4.55
C SER A 327 31.43 8.68 -5.11
N THR A 328 31.26 9.72 -4.31
CA THR A 328 31.74 11.07 -4.58
C THR A 328 32.06 11.75 -3.25
N GLU A 329 32.78 12.87 -3.28
CA GLU A 329 33.08 13.69 -2.11
C GLU A 329 31.86 14.51 -1.63
N MET A 330 30.88 14.70 -2.52
CA MET A 330 29.66 15.44 -2.25
C MET A 330 28.65 14.61 -1.43
N SER A 331 27.84 15.28 -0.60
CA SER A 331 26.74 14.66 0.12
C SER A 331 25.53 14.41 -0.78
N ASP A 332 24.65 13.49 -0.38
CA ASP A 332 23.40 13.20 -1.09
C ASP A 332 22.52 14.46 -1.24
N ASP A 333 22.51 15.35 -0.24
CA ASP A 333 21.78 16.63 -0.29
C ASP A 333 22.28 17.56 -1.42
N VAL A 334 23.61 17.58 -1.66
CA VAL A 334 24.20 18.38 -2.75
C VAL A 334 23.84 17.76 -4.11
N ILE A 335 23.80 16.43 -4.19
CA ILE A 335 23.38 15.72 -5.41
C ILE A 335 21.90 15.99 -5.69
N GLU A 336 21.05 15.95 -4.67
CA GLU A 336 19.64 16.29 -4.76
C GLU A 336 19.44 17.72 -5.28
N ALA A 337 20.09 18.71 -4.65
CA ALA A 337 20.05 20.11 -5.11
C ALA A 337 20.51 20.25 -6.57
N ARG A 338 21.59 19.56 -6.96
CA ARG A 338 22.09 19.59 -8.33
C ARG A 338 21.10 18.99 -9.34
N ILE A 339 20.39 17.92 -8.96
CA ILE A 339 19.33 17.34 -9.80
C ILE A 339 18.19 18.33 -10.02
N HIS A 340 17.80 19.07 -8.99
CA HIS A 340 16.81 20.15 -9.11
C HIS A 340 17.27 21.19 -10.14
N ASP A 341 18.47 21.75 -9.99
CA ASP A 341 19.01 22.77 -10.89
C ASP A 341 19.03 22.29 -12.36
N LEU A 342 19.52 21.08 -12.60
CA LEU A 342 19.64 20.53 -13.96
C LEU A 342 18.28 20.32 -14.64
N LEU A 343 17.25 19.98 -13.88
CA LEU A 343 15.90 19.78 -14.42
C LEU A 343 15.19 21.13 -14.65
N ASP A 344 15.42 22.12 -13.79
CA ASP A 344 14.89 23.48 -13.94
C ASP A 344 15.53 24.20 -15.13
N ASP A 345 16.85 24.10 -15.31
CA ASP A 345 17.58 24.64 -16.47
C ASP A 345 17.06 24.00 -17.78
N THR A 346 16.80 22.70 -17.77
CA THR A 346 16.21 22.00 -18.92
C THR A 346 14.80 22.52 -19.23
N ALA A 347 14.00 22.84 -18.20
CA ALA A 347 12.68 23.42 -18.37
C ALA A 347 12.77 24.85 -18.95
N ALA A 348 13.70 25.67 -18.45
CA ALA A 348 13.96 27.01 -18.95
C ALA A 348 14.38 26.98 -20.44
N GLU A 349 15.29 26.07 -20.83
CA GLU A 349 15.68 25.90 -22.24
C GLU A 349 14.53 25.47 -23.14
N LYS A 350 13.62 24.60 -22.66
CA LYS A 350 12.41 24.21 -23.41
C LYS A 350 11.50 25.42 -23.66
N ILE A 351 11.31 26.28 -22.66
CA ILE A 351 10.51 27.51 -22.79
C ILE A 351 11.14 28.48 -23.79
N VAL A 352 12.46 28.67 -23.72
CA VAL A 352 13.19 29.53 -24.66
C VAL A 352 13.09 29.00 -26.10
N LYS A 353 13.21 27.68 -26.31
CA LYS A 353 13.05 27.07 -27.65
C LYS A 353 11.62 27.14 -28.19
N LEU A 354 10.62 27.18 -27.33
CA LEU A 354 9.22 27.39 -27.73
C LEU A 354 8.99 28.85 -28.15
N ASN A 355 9.57 29.81 -27.44
CA ASN A 355 9.44 31.25 -27.74
C ASN A 355 10.25 31.75 -28.95
N ILE A 356 11.16 30.92 -29.50
CA ILE A 356 11.94 31.24 -30.71
C ILE A 356 11.27 30.69 -31.99
N LYS A 357 10.17 29.94 -31.87
CA LYS A 357 9.43 29.35 -32.99
C LYS A 357 8.15 30.09 -33.40
N ASP A 358 7.90 31.27 -32.86
CA ASP A 358 6.83 32.18 -33.31
C ASP A 358 7.37 33.29 -34.22
#